data_AF-A0A945HIB1-F1
#
_entry.id   AF-A0A945HIB1-F1
#
_cell.length_a   1.000
_cell.length_b   1.000
_cell.length_c   1.000
_cell.angle_alpha   90.00
_cell.angle_beta   90.00
_cell.angle_gamma   90.00
#
_symmetry.space_group_name_H-M   'P 1'
#
loop_
_entity.id
_entity.type
_entity.pdbx_description
1 polymer ?
#
loop_
_entity_poly.entity_id
_entity_poly.type
_entity_poly.pdbx_seq_one_letter_code
_entity_poly.pdbx_strand_id
1 'polypeptide(L)'
;MNATTSNNDIEDNRVIASFSYVWILCLVPLFLKRKSKFAQFHAKQGLLLFVIELFGWLIFWIPLIGWVLGIIILVFAILGIMNALQGVYWEMPILGKYAKKLNI
;
A
#
# COMPACT_ATOMS: atom_id res chain seq x y z
N MET A 1 -23.50 5.47 -9.64
CA MET A 1 -22.86 5.86 -8.36
C MET A 1 -22.50 7.33 -8.49
N ASN A 2 -23.02 8.20 -7.62
CA ASN A 2 -22.86 9.66 -7.74
C ASN A 2 -21.45 10.07 -7.29
N ALA A 3 -20.82 10.99 -8.03
CA ALA A 3 -19.47 11.51 -7.75
C ALA A 3 -19.27 12.08 -6.33
N THR A 4 -20.37 12.41 -5.63
CA THR A 4 -20.39 12.80 -4.22
C THR A 4 -19.92 11.68 -3.28
N THR A 5 -20.13 10.40 -3.62
CA THR A 5 -19.73 9.27 -2.77
C THR A 5 -18.23 8.94 -2.85
N SER A 6 -17.57 9.22 -3.99
CA SER A 6 -16.15 8.94 -4.16
C SER A 6 -15.25 9.99 -3.50
N ASN A 7 -15.63 11.27 -3.54
CA ASN A 7 -14.86 12.32 -2.84
C ASN A 7 -14.91 12.14 -1.32
N ASN A 8 -16.09 11.81 -0.77
CA ASN A 8 -16.22 11.53 0.67
C ASN A 8 -15.40 10.30 1.09
N ASP A 9 -15.37 9.22 0.28
CA ASP A 9 -14.57 8.03 0.59
C ASP A 9 -13.07 8.34 0.72
N ILE A 10 -12.53 9.20 -0.15
CA ILE A 10 -11.11 9.59 -0.11
C ILE A 10 -10.84 10.45 1.13
N GLU A 11 -11.65 11.48 1.36
CA GLU A 11 -11.45 12.42 2.47
C GLU A 11 -11.51 11.72 3.83
N ASP A 12 -12.47 10.81 4.00
CA ASP A 12 -12.68 10.04 5.23
C ASP A 12 -11.59 8.99 5.49
N ASN A 13 -10.88 8.54 4.44
CA ASN A 13 -10.00 7.36 4.54
C ASN A 13 -8.54 7.58 4.11
N ARG A 14 -8.14 8.77 3.64
CA ARG A 14 -6.76 9.03 3.20
C ARG A 14 -5.68 8.73 4.24
N VAL A 15 -5.94 9.07 5.50
CA VAL A 15 -5.00 8.83 6.60
C VAL A 15 -4.85 7.33 6.86
N ILE A 16 -5.96 6.60 7.02
CA ILE A 16 -5.90 5.15 7.27
C ILE A 16 -5.42 4.37 6.04
N ALA A 17 -5.69 4.85 4.83
CA ALA A 17 -5.14 4.29 3.59
C ALA A 17 -3.60 4.42 3.55
N SER A 18 -3.02 5.49 4.10
CA SER A 18 -1.56 5.63 4.18
C SER A 18 -0.89 4.55 5.04
N PHE A 19 -1.60 4.00 6.04
CA PHE A 19 -1.09 2.90 6.88
C PHE A 19 -0.86 1.61 6.08
N SER A 20 -1.45 1.50 4.88
CA SER A 20 -1.18 0.42 3.93
C SER A 20 0.31 0.21 3.67
N TYR A 21 1.11 1.27 3.77
CA TYR A 21 2.53 1.24 3.40
C TYR A 21 3.46 1.26 4.61
N VAL A 22 2.93 0.97 5.81
CA VAL A 22 3.72 0.90 7.05
C VAL A 22 3.69 -0.53 7.57
N TRP A 23 4.51 -1.39 6.95
CA TRP A 23 4.73 -2.78 7.35
C TRP A 23 3.43 -3.52 7.75
N ILE A 24 3.34 -4.03 8.98
CA ILE A 24 2.17 -4.77 9.49
C ILE A 24 0.89 -3.93 9.59
N LEU A 25 1.00 -2.59 9.66
CA LEU A 25 -0.18 -1.72 9.71
C LEU A 25 -0.99 -1.76 8.41
N CYS A 26 -0.49 -2.38 7.34
CA CYS A 26 -1.26 -2.60 6.13
C CYS A 26 -2.56 -3.39 6.37
N LEU A 27 -2.61 -4.20 7.43
CA LEU A 27 -3.78 -4.96 7.82
C LEU A 27 -4.91 -4.08 8.38
N VAL A 28 -4.60 -2.86 8.86
CA VAL A 28 -5.57 -1.94 9.44
C VAL A 28 -6.59 -1.46 8.40
N PRO A 29 -6.23 -0.78 7.29
CA PRO A 29 -7.20 -0.44 6.25
C PRO A 29 -7.80 -1.68 5.59
N LEU A 30 -7.04 -2.79 5.48
CA LEU A 30 -7.50 -4.03 4.89
C LEU A 30 -8.71 -4.61 5.62
N PHE A 31 -8.66 -4.72 6.96
CA PHE A 31 -9.74 -5.32 7.74
C PHE A 31 -10.78 -4.32 8.24
N LEU A 32 -10.39 -3.09 8.58
CA LEU A 32 -11.31 -2.11 9.18
C LEU A 32 -12.06 -1.25 8.15
N LYS A 33 -11.54 -1.13 6.92
CA LYS A 33 -12.11 -0.26 5.88
C LYS A 33 -12.55 -1.03 4.64
N ARG A 34 -13.19 -2.19 4.82
CA ARG A 34 -13.65 -3.09 3.74
C ARG A 34 -14.63 -2.46 2.74
N LYS A 35 -15.36 -1.43 3.15
CA LYS A 35 -16.33 -0.73 2.30
C LYS A 35 -15.71 0.43 1.51
N SER A 36 -14.51 0.88 1.88
CA SER A 36 -13.82 1.99 1.21
C SER A 36 -13.06 1.47 0.01
N LYS A 37 -13.39 1.97 -1.20
CA LYS A 37 -12.66 1.57 -2.40
C LYS A 37 -11.25 2.14 -2.38
N PHE A 38 -11.09 3.36 -1.87
CA PHE A 38 -9.80 4.04 -1.74
C PHE A 38 -8.88 3.30 -0.76
N ALA A 39 -9.37 3.01 0.45
CA ALA A 39 -8.57 2.31 1.45
C ALA A 39 -8.20 0.90 1.00
N GLN A 40 -9.13 0.16 0.37
CA GLN A 40 -8.86 -1.19 -0.13
C GLN A 40 -7.86 -1.20 -1.29
N PHE A 41 -7.87 -0.17 -2.15
CA PHE A 41 -6.89 -0.03 -3.21
C PHE A 41 -5.46 0.06 -2.66
N HIS A 42 -5.22 0.97 -1.71
CA HIS A 42 -3.92 1.10 -1.07
C HIS A 42 -3.58 -0.12 -0.21
N ALA A 43 -4.55 -0.68 0.52
CA ALA A 43 -4.33 -1.85 1.39
C ALA A 43 -3.85 -3.08 0.63
N LYS A 44 -4.38 -3.33 -0.58
CA LYS A 44 -3.95 -4.46 -1.43
C LYS A 44 -2.51 -4.29 -1.92
N GLN A 45 -2.11 -3.07 -2.30
CA GLN A 45 -0.73 -2.77 -2.66
C GLN A 45 0.20 -2.90 -1.44
N GLY A 46 -0.25 -2.38 -0.30
CA GLY A 46 0.41 -2.48 0.98
C GLY A 46 0.66 -3.92 1.42
N LEU A 47 -0.35 -4.78 1.27
CA LEU A 47 -0.25 -6.20 1.61
C LEU A 47 0.82 -6.92 0.76
N LEU A 48 0.91 -6.61 -0.54
CA LEU A 48 1.97 -7.18 -1.39
C LEU A 48 3.35 -6.66 -0.98
N LEU A 49 3.47 -5.36 -0.68
CA LEU A 49 4.72 -4.78 -0.20
C LEU A 49 5.15 -5.42 1.13
N PHE A 50 4.22 -5.61 2.06
CA PHE A 50 4.44 -6.30 3.34
C PHE A 50 4.92 -7.74 3.15
N VAL A 51 4.31 -8.49 2.22
CA VAL A 51 4.77 -9.85 1.91
C VAL A 51 6.20 -9.83 1.36
N ILE A 52 6.54 -8.86 0.50
CA ILE A 52 7.90 -8.70 -0.02
C ILE A 52 8.87 -8.31 1.11
N GLU A 53 8.47 -7.44 2.03
CA GLU A 53 9.25 -7.08 3.22
C GLU A 53 9.57 -8.30 4.09
N LEU A 54 8.59 -9.20 4.32
CA LEU A 54 8.80 -10.44 5.09
C LEU A 54 9.90 -11.32 4.47
N PHE A 55 9.89 -11.50 3.15
CA PHE A 55 10.95 -12.26 2.46
C PHE A 55 12.26 -11.45 2.36
N GLY A 56 12.16 -10.14 2.21
CA GLY A 56 13.29 -9.21 2.15
C GLY A 56 14.14 -9.25 3.40
N TRP A 57 13.54 -9.46 4.58
CA TRP A 57 14.26 -9.65 5.85
C TRP A 57 15.26 -10.83 5.82
N LEU A 58 15.01 -11.87 5.03
CA LEU A 58 15.93 -13.01 4.88
C LEU A 58 17.16 -12.64 4.04
N ILE A 59 16.99 -11.75 3.06
CA ILE A 59 18.01 -11.37 2.08
C ILE A 59 18.77 -10.11 2.52
N PHE A 60 18.20 -9.30 3.43
CA PHE A 60 18.77 -8.04 3.90
C PHE A 60 20.21 -8.16 4.41
N TRP A 61 20.56 -9.31 5.00
CA TRP A 61 21.88 -9.59 5.55
C TRP A 61 22.96 -9.82 4.48
N ILE A 62 22.59 -9.98 3.21
CA ILE A 62 23.52 -10.08 2.08
C ILE A 62 23.89 -8.65 1.64
N PRO A 63 25.16 -8.22 1.82
CA PRO A 63 25.58 -6.86 1.46
C PRO A 63 25.31 -6.54 -0.01
N LEU A 64 25.14 -5.24 -0.30
CA LEU A 64 24.75 -4.70 -1.62
C LEU A 64 23.35 -5.13 -2.08
N ILE A 65 23.10 -6.42 -2.27
CA ILE A 65 21.81 -6.94 -2.79
C ILE A 65 20.67 -6.64 -1.81
N GLY A 66 20.83 -7.03 -0.55
CA GLY A 66 19.84 -6.80 0.50
C GLY A 66 19.57 -5.32 0.74
N TRP A 67 20.61 -4.49 0.69
CA TRP A 67 20.51 -3.05 0.91
C TRP A 67 19.82 -2.33 -0.25
N VAL A 68 20.16 -2.67 -1.49
CA VAL A 68 19.51 -2.11 -2.69
C VAL A 68 18.02 -2.47 -2.69
N LEU A 69 17.67 -3.72 -2.38
CA LEU A 69 16.28 -4.13 -2.22
C LEU A 69 15.58 -3.34 -1.10
N GLY A 70 16.23 -3.15 0.04
CA GLY A 70 15.72 -2.35 1.15
C GLY A 70 15.41 -0.90 0.76
N ILE A 71 16.31 -0.27 -0.02
CA ILE A 71 16.09 1.08 -0.55
C ILE A 71 14.89 1.12 -1.50
N ILE A 72 14.76 0.15 -2.41
CA ILE A 72 13.63 0.09 -3.35
C ILE A 72 12.29 -0.04 -2.60
N ILE A 73 12.24 -0.93 -1.61
CA ILE A 73 11.06 -1.11 -0.74
C ILE A 73 10.72 0.19 -0.02
N LEU A 74 11.72 0.85 0.58
CA LEU A 74 11.53 2.11 1.30
C LEU A 74 10.98 3.22 0.38
N VAL A 75 11.50 3.33 -0.84
CA VAL A 75 11.00 4.29 -1.83
C VAL A 75 9.54 4.01 -2.18
N PHE A 76 9.17 2.75 -2.42
CA PHE A 76 7.78 2.38 -2.70
C PHE A 76 6.84 2.61 -1.51
N ALA A 77 7.29 2.37 -0.28
CA ALA A 77 6.54 2.70 0.92
C ALA A 77 6.27 4.21 1.01
N ILE A 78 7.31 5.05 0.87
CA ILE A 78 7.19 6.52 0.93
C ILE A 78 6.26 7.04 -0.18
N LEU A 79 6.45 6.61 -1.42
CA LEU A 79 5.59 7.02 -2.54
C LEU A 79 4.14 6.59 -2.31
N GLY A 80 3.91 5.40 -1.77
CA GLY A 80 2.59 4.91 -1.39
C GLY A 80 1.93 5.79 -0.33
N ILE A 81 2.65 6.12 0.76
CA ILE A 81 2.16 7.01 1.82
C ILE A 81 1.78 8.37 1.25
N MET A 82 2.68 8.99 0.48
CA MET A 82 2.45 10.32 -0.09
C MET A 82 1.20 10.36 -0.98
N ASN A 83 1.05 9.38 -1.88
CA ASN A 83 -0.10 9.32 -2.77
C ASN A 83 -1.41 9.03 -2.01
N ALA A 84 -1.36 8.15 -1.01
CA ALA A 84 -2.53 7.88 -0.16
C ALA A 84 -3.00 9.14 0.58
N LEU A 85 -2.07 9.90 1.18
CA LEU A 85 -2.37 11.15 1.87
C LEU A 85 -2.89 12.25 0.93
N GLN A 86 -2.42 12.26 -0.33
CA GLN A 86 -2.89 13.17 -1.37
C GLN A 86 -4.23 12.73 -1.99
N GLY A 87 -4.77 11.57 -1.62
CA GLY A 87 -6.03 11.07 -2.17
C GLY A 87 -5.91 10.51 -3.59
N VAL A 88 -4.70 10.13 -4.01
CA VAL A 88 -4.39 9.67 -5.37
C VAL A 88 -4.37 8.15 -5.42
N TYR A 89 -5.14 7.57 -6.34
CA TYR A 89 -5.09 6.14 -6.68
C TYR A 89 -3.79 5.81 -7.43
N TRP A 90 -2.68 5.78 -6.71
CA TRP A 90 -1.37 5.50 -7.29
C TRP A 90 -1.09 4.01 -7.39
N GLU A 91 -0.96 3.53 -8.62
CA GLU A 91 -0.58 2.16 -8.91
C GLU A 91 0.92 1.99 -8.77
N MET A 92 1.34 1.20 -7.77
CA MET A 92 2.75 0.91 -7.55
C MET A 92 3.35 0.24 -8.78
N PRO A 93 4.49 0.73 -9.29
CA PRO A 93 5.19 0.08 -10.39
C PRO A 93 5.41 -1.39 -10.09
N ILE A 94 5.15 -2.25 -11.08
CA ILE A 94 5.25 -3.72 -10.99
C ILE A 94 4.21 -4.37 -10.08
N LEU A 95 3.97 -3.87 -8.87
CA LEU A 95 3.10 -4.51 -7.87
C LEU A 95 1.62 -4.18 -8.02
N GLY A 96 1.27 -3.00 -8.55
CA GLY A 96 -0.12 -2.56 -8.72
C GLY A 96 -0.96 -3.51 -9.58
N LYS A 97 -0.38 -4.08 -10.65
CA LYS A 97 -1.06 -5.06 -11.51
C LYS A 97 -1.40 -6.37 -10.79
N TYR A 98 -0.63 -6.75 -9.77
CA TYR A 98 -0.91 -7.93 -8.96
C TYR A 98 -1.89 -7.60 -7.83
N ALA A 99 -1.77 -6.41 -7.23
CA ALA A 99 -2.69 -5.94 -6.19
C ALA A 99 -4.14 -5.91 -6.69
N LYS A 100 -4.36 -5.46 -7.93
CA LYS A 100 -5.68 -5.45 -8.58
C LYS A 100 -6.33 -6.83 -8.74
N LYS A 101 -5.54 -7.90 -8.76
CA LYS A 101 -6.03 -9.28 -8.90
C LYS A 101 -6.42 -9.91 -7.56
N LEU A 102 -6.12 -9.26 -6.44
CA LEU A 102 -6.49 -9.75 -5.12
C LEU A 102 -8.00 -9.60 -4.89
N ASN A 103 -8.71 -10.73 -4.86
CA ASN A 103 -10.13 -10.80 -4.53
C ASN A 103 -10.31 -11.03 -3.01
N ILE A 104 -10.00 -9.99 -2.25
CA ILE A 104 -10.14 -9.91 -0.78
C ILE A 104 -10.84 -8.61 -0.38
#